data_AF-A0A929X8H8-F1
#
_entry.id   AF-A0A929X8H8-F1
#
_cell.length_a   1.000
_cell.length_b   1.000
_cell.length_c   1.000
_cell.angle_alpha   90.00
_cell.angle_beta   90.00
_cell.angle_gamma   90.00
#
_symmetry.space_group_name_H-M   'P 1'
#
loop_
_entity.id
_entity.type
_entity.pdbx_description
1 polymer ?
#
loop_
_entity_poly.entity_id
_entity_poly.type
_entity_poly.pdbx_seq_one_letter_code
_entity_poly.pdbx_strand_id
1 'polypeptide(L)' 'PYTLIVGEKEQNSDSVSVREFRSKAQYEKSVEDFIAQLTAERDERKLSSDAQ' A
#
# COMPACT_ATOMS: atom_id res chain seq x y z
N PRO A 1 1.26 8.66 -3.18
CA PRO A 1 0.56 7.93 -4.27
C PRO A 1 -0.63 7.09 -3.79
N TYR A 2 -0.67 6.71 -2.51
CA TYR A 2 -1.77 5.95 -1.88
C TYR A 2 -2.31 6.70 -0.66
N THR A 3 -3.61 6.58 -0.41
CA THR A 3 -4.30 7.04 0.80
C THR A 3 -4.79 5.80 1.54
N LEU A 4 -4.43 5.68 2.82
CA LEU A 4 -4.89 4.59 3.68
C LEU A 4 -6.09 5.07 4.48
N ILE A 5 -7.16 4.28 4.46
CA ILE A 5 -8.38 4.51 5.22
C ILE A 5 -8.45 3.38 6.25
N VAL A 6 -8.38 3.77 7.52
CA VAL A 6 -8.44 2.86 8.66
C VAL A 6 -9.60 3.30 9.53
N GLY A 7 -10.65 2.49 9.59
CA GLY A 7 -11.78 2.66 10.50
C GLY A 7 -11.74 1.66 11.66
N GLU A 8 -12.78 1.70 12.50
CA GLU A 8 -12.93 0.76 13.63
C GLU A 8 -13.10 -0.70 13.18
N LYS A 9 -13.60 -0.93 11.96
CA LYS A 9 -13.74 -2.27 11.39
C LYS A 9 -12.38 -2.82 10.96
N GLU A 10 -11.60 -1.99 10.29
CA GLU A 10 -10.24 -2.27 9.83
C GLU A 10 -9.28 -2.53 10.99
N GLN A 11 -9.42 -1.80 12.10
CA GLN A 11 -8.64 -2.05 13.33
C GLN A 11 -8.93 -3.41 13.97
N ASN A 12 -10.14 -3.95 13.82
CA ASN A 12 -10.50 -5.25 14.39
C ASN A 12 -10.19 -6.42 13.44
N SER A 13 -10.04 -6.16 12.13
CA SER A 13 -9.83 -7.18 11.09
C SER A 13 -8.40 -7.22 10.55
N ASP A 14 -7.48 -6.37 11.05
CA ASP A 14 -6.11 -6.22 10.55
C ASP A 14 -6.04 -5.99 9.01
N SER A 15 -7.10 -5.39 8.46
CA SER A 15 -7.23 -5.02 7.05
C SER A 15 -7.19 -3.51 6.89
N VAL A 16 -6.78 -3.03 5.72
CA VAL A 16 -6.75 -1.60 5.40
C VAL A 16 -7.36 -1.36 4.03
N SER A 17 -8.14 -0.28 3.95
CA SER A 17 -8.63 0.23 2.68
C SER A 17 -7.57 1.14 2.05
N VAL A 18 -7.03 0.71 0.92
CA VAL A 18 -6.02 1.45 0.15
C VAL A 18 -6.72 2.14 -1.02
N ARG A 19 -6.53 3.45 -1.14
CA ARG A 19 -7.03 4.25 -2.26
C ARG A 19 -5.87 4.84 -3.05
N GLU A 20 -5.80 4.52 -4.34
CA GLU A 20 -4.76 5.03 -5.21
C GLU A 20 -5.14 6.39 -5.79
N PHE A 21 -4.23 7.36 -5.72
CA PHE A 21 -4.50 8.69 -6.26
C PHE A 21 -4.52 8.71 -7.80
N ARG A 22 -3.68 7.88 -8.43
CA ARG A 22 -3.52 7.85 -9.90
C ARG A 22 -4.70 7.18 -10.62
N SER A 23 -5.13 6.02 -10.15
CA SER A 23 -6.21 5.24 -10.77
C SER A 23 -7.59 5.58 -10.20
N LYS A 24 -7.64 6.30 -9.06
CA LYS A 24 -8.83 6.45 -8.22
C LYS A 24 -9.43 5.11 -7.76
N ALA A 25 -8.70 4.00 -7.94
CA ALA A 25 -9.11 2.70 -7.46
C ALA A 25 -9.04 2.65 -5.93
N GLN A 26 -9.98 1.94 -5.33
CA GLN A 26 -9.99 1.64 -3.92
C GLN A 26 -10.15 0.14 -3.75
N TYR A 27 -9.28 -0.46 -2.95
CA TYR A 27 -9.31 -1.88 -2.64
C TYR A 27 -8.99 -2.09 -1.16
N GLU A 28 -9.54 -3.15 -0.61
CA GLU A 28 -9.22 -3.60 0.74
C GLU A 28 -8.21 -4.73 0.68
N LYS A 29 -7.22 -4.68 1.57
CA LYS A 29 -6.15 -5.66 1.65
C LYS A 29 -5.62 -5.73 3.08
N SER A 30 -5.08 -6.87 3.47
CA SER A 30 -4.44 -7.04 4.77
C SER A 30 -3.24 -6.10 4.94
N VAL A 31 -3.02 -5.63 6.16
CA VAL A 31 -1.88 -4.75 6.49
C VAL A 31 -0.56 -5.38 6.07
N GLU A 32 -0.35 -6.66 6.38
CA GLU A 32 0.89 -7.38 6.08
C GLU A 32 1.18 -7.41 4.58
N ASP A 33 0.19 -7.80 3.77
CA ASP A 33 0.37 -7.87 2.34
C ASP A 33 0.60 -6.48 1.73
N PHE A 34 -0.01 -5.43 2.29
CA PHE A 34 0.19 -4.06 1.82
C PHE A 34 1.60 -3.56 2.14
N ILE A 35 2.12 -3.87 3.33
CA ILE A 35 3.52 -3.59 3.70
C ILE A 35 4.49 -4.36 2.80
N ALA A 36 4.22 -5.64 2.52
CA ALA A 36 5.04 -6.45 1.61
C ALA A 36 5.11 -5.84 0.21
N GLN A 37 3.96 -5.39 -0.33
CA GLN A 37 3.89 -4.72 -1.61
C GLN A 37 4.65 -3.39 -1.62
N LEU A 38 4.45 -2.53 -0.62
CA LEU A 38 5.19 -1.26 -0.51
C LEU A 38 6.69 -1.47 -0.36
N THR A 39 7.10 -2.51 0.37
CA THR A 39 8.51 -2.85 0.56
C THR A 39 9.12 -3.32 -0.75
N ALA A 40 8.45 -4.22 -1.47
CA ALA A 40 8.87 -4.66 -2.80
C ALA A 40 8.94 -3.49 -3.80
N GLU A 41 7.90 -2.65 -3.87
CA GLU A 41 7.91 -1.45 -4.71
C GLU A 41 9.03 -0.49 -4.35
N ARG A 42 9.36 -0.35 -3.06
CA ARG A 42 10.44 0.51 -2.58
C ARG A 42 11.80 -0.05 -2.95
N ASP A 43 12.02 -1.36 -2.82
CA ASP A 43 13.28 -1.99 -3.19
C ASP A 43 13.48 -2.00 -4.71
N GLU A 44 12.42 -2.23 -5.50
CA GLU A 44 12.47 -2.07 -6.95
C GLU A 44 12.76 -0.61 -7.35
N ARG A 45 12.15 0.37 -6.66
CA ARG A 45 12.46 1.78 -6.91
C ARG A 45 13.90 2.12 -6.53
N LYS A 46 14.45 1.54 -5.46
CA LYS A 46 15.87 1.69 -5.09
C LYS A 46 16.79 1.11 -6.15
N LEU A 47 16.52 -0.11 -6.64
CA LEU A 47 17.31 -0.71 -7.72
C LEU A 47 17.29 0.14 -9.00
N SER A 48 16.18 0.81 -9.28
CA SER A 48 16.04 1.66 -10.46
C SER A 48 16.63 3.07 -10.29
N SER A 49 16.94 3.50 -9.05
CA SER A 49 17.55 4.81 -8.76
C SER A 49 19.07 4.77 -8.57
N ASP A 50 19.68 3.59 -8.57
CA ASP A 50 21.15 3.40 -8.56
C ASP A 50 21.74 3.22 -9.99
N ALA A 51 20.93 3.39 -11.04
CA ALA A 51 21.34 3.23 -12.44
C ALA A 51 21.62 4.57 -13.17
N GLN A 52 21.92 5.65 -12.44
CA GLN A 52 22.32 6.95 -13.03
C GLN A 52 23.73 7.35 -12.66
#